data_AF-A0A928XJC4-F1
#
_entry.id   AF-A0A928XJC4-F1
#
_cell.length_a   1.000
_cell.length_b   1.000
_cell.length_c   1.000
_cell.angle_alpha   90.00
_cell.angle_beta   90.00
_cell.angle_gamma   90.00
#
_symmetry.space_group_name_H-M   'P 1'
#
loop_
_entity.id
_entity.type
_entity.pdbx_description
1 polymer ?
#
loop_
_entity_poly.entity_id
_entity_poly.type
_entity_poly.pdbx_seq_one_letter_code
_entity_poly.pdbx_strand_id
1 'polypeptide(L)'
;MNKKINKPNSLEDNDMLPEYDFSGGVRGKHYQTYREGHTVKIYESDGTVTVQYFTLEEGAVLLEPDVREYFPDSEAVNRALRGLIALIPEKRQIIETKAE
;
A
#
# COMPACT_ATOMS: atom_id res chain seq x y z
N MET A 1 -21.61 -32.09 45.05
CA MET A 1 -20.58 -31.74 44.05
C MET A 1 -21.29 -31.32 42.78
N ASN A 2 -21.73 -30.06 42.69
CA ASN A 2 -22.59 -29.60 41.60
C ASN A 2 -21.92 -28.42 40.88
N LYS A 3 -21.11 -28.73 39.86
CA LYS A 3 -20.62 -27.72 38.91
C LYS A 3 -21.79 -27.32 38.00
N LYS A 4 -22.32 -26.12 38.20
CA LYS A 4 -23.20 -25.48 37.22
C LYS A 4 -22.34 -25.05 36.03
N ILE A 5 -22.69 -25.55 34.85
CA ILE A 5 -22.08 -25.18 33.57
C ILE A 5 -22.99 -24.13 32.91
N ASN A 6 -22.36 -23.14 32.27
CA ASN A 6 -22.83 -22.15 31.29
C ASN A 6 -23.38 -20.79 31.78
N LYS A 7 -22.58 -19.75 31.54
CA LYS A 7 -22.78 -18.79 30.43
C LYS A 7 -21.40 -18.27 29.97
N PRO A 8 -21.03 -18.31 28.68
CA PRO A 8 -19.97 -17.41 28.21
C PRO A 8 -20.50 -15.99 28.38
N ASN A 9 -19.78 -15.20 29.17
CA ASN A 9 -20.11 -13.80 29.39
C ASN A 9 -20.15 -13.08 28.04
N SER A 10 -21.22 -12.32 27.86
CA SER A 10 -21.51 -11.42 26.76
C SER A 10 -20.33 -10.50 26.44
N LEU A 11 -19.91 -10.51 25.17
CA LEU A 11 -19.89 -9.36 24.23
C LEU A 11 -19.64 -7.94 24.79
N GLU A 12 -18.73 -7.76 25.73
CA GLU A 12 -18.22 -6.46 26.18
C GLU A 12 -16.70 -6.71 26.35
N ASP A 13 -15.81 -6.27 25.46
CA ASP A 13 -15.59 -4.89 25.05
C ASP A 13 -15.51 -4.78 23.53
N ASN A 14 -16.54 -4.18 22.95
CA ASN A 14 -16.40 -3.59 21.63
C ASN A 14 -15.73 -2.23 21.87
N ASP A 15 -14.39 -2.19 21.84
CA ASP A 15 -13.54 -0.98 21.98
C ASP A 15 -13.86 0.13 20.95
N MET A 16 -14.88 -0.06 20.11
CA MET A 16 -15.36 0.94 19.17
C MET A 16 -16.41 1.82 19.84
N LEU A 17 -16.10 3.11 19.92
CA LEU A 17 -17.05 4.13 20.34
C LEU A 17 -18.32 4.09 19.45
N PRO A 18 -19.53 4.26 20.02
CA PRO A 18 -20.79 4.21 19.27
C PRO A 18 -20.88 5.15 18.05
N GLU A 19 -20.06 6.20 18.04
CA GLU A 19 -19.97 7.19 16.97
C GLU A 19 -19.21 6.69 15.73
N TYR A 20 -18.45 5.60 15.85
CA TYR A 20 -17.67 5.05 14.73
C TYR A 20 -18.47 3.99 13.95
N ASP A 21 -19.27 4.42 12.99
CA ASP A 21 -19.87 3.55 11.97
C ASP A 21 -18.99 3.49 10.71
N PHE A 22 -18.28 2.36 10.54
CA PHE A 22 -17.43 2.11 9.37
C PHE A 22 -18.14 1.35 8.25
N SER A 23 -19.45 1.06 8.35
CA SER A 23 -20.18 0.27 7.36
C SER A 23 -20.22 0.91 5.96
N GLY A 24 -20.11 2.25 5.88
CA GLY A 24 -20.00 3.00 4.63
C GLY A 24 -18.58 3.15 4.08
N GLY A 25 -17.59 2.48 4.67
CA GLY A 25 -16.18 2.62 4.29
C GLY A 25 -15.87 2.06 2.89
N VAL A 26 -15.34 2.90 2.00
CA VAL A 26 -14.82 2.49 0.70
C VAL A 26 -13.31 2.37 0.76
N ARG A 27 -12.79 1.14 0.59
CA ARG A 27 -11.35 0.87 0.57
C ARG A 27 -10.72 1.56 -0.66
N GLY A 28 -9.66 2.34 -0.45
CA GLY A 28 -8.90 2.98 -1.54
C GLY A 28 -9.43 4.34 -2.01
N LYS A 29 -10.46 4.94 -1.38
CA LYS A 29 -11.02 6.25 -1.79
C LYS A 29 -9.98 7.39 -1.92
N HIS A 30 -8.96 7.38 -1.06
CA HIS A 30 -7.94 8.43 -0.97
C HIS A 30 -6.55 7.98 -1.47
N TYR A 31 -6.46 6.83 -2.13
CA TYR A 31 -5.18 6.24 -2.49
C TYR A 31 -4.42 7.06 -3.56
N GLN A 32 -5.12 7.69 -4.51
CA GLN A 32 -4.47 8.53 -5.53
C GLN A 32 -3.76 9.73 -4.88
N THR A 33 -4.42 10.43 -3.96
CA THR A 33 -3.84 11.54 -3.19
C THR A 33 -2.66 11.10 -2.32
N TYR A 34 -2.68 9.86 -1.81
CA TYR A 34 -1.53 9.31 -1.07
C TYR A 34 -0.30 9.13 -1.97
N ARG A 35 -0.46 8.84 -3.28
CA ARG A 35 0.66 8.69 -4.23
C ARG A 35 1.34 10.02 -4.56
N GLU A 36 0.62 11.13 -4.49
CA GLU A 36 1.16 12.48 -4.74
C GLU A 36 2.11 12.94 -3.62
N GLY A 37 2.18 12.17 -2.53
CA GLY A 37 2.93 12.52 -1.34
C GLY A 37 2.10 13.42 -0.42
N HIS A 38 2.36 13.33 0.87
CA HIS A 38 1.67 14.15 1.86
C HIS A 38 2.63 14.57 2.97
N THR A 39 2.35 15.75 3.51
CA THR A 39 3.12 16.33 4.60
C THR A 39 2.45 16.03 5.93
N VAL A 40 3.14 15.31 6.81
CA VAL A 40 2.72 15.09 8.19
C VAL A 40 3.43 16.09 9.08
N LYS A 41 2.64 16.86 9.86
CA LYS A 41 3.17 17.77 10.88
C LYS A 41 2.99 17.12 12.25
N ILE A 42 4.10 16.77 12.88
CA ILE A 42 4.15 16.22 14.24
C ILE A 42 4.35 17.41 15.18
N TYR A 43 3.41 17.59 16.10
CA TYR A 43 3.51 18.61 17.14
C TYR A 43 4.06 17.93 18.40
N GLU A 44 5.28 18.31 18.77
CA GLU A 44 5.95 17.76 19.94
C GLU A 44 5.47 18.48 21.21
N SER A 45 5.58 17.80 22.36
CA SER A 45 5.13 18.34 23.65
C SER A 45 5.92 19.57 24.12
N ASP A 46 7.11 19.79 23.57
CA ASP A 46 7.94 20.98 23.81
C ASP A 46 7.56 22.20 22.95
N GLY A 47 6.52 22.06 22.11
CA GLY A 47 6.05 23.09 21.21
C GLY A 47 6.76 23.15 19.85
N THR A 48 7.73 22.26 19.60
CA THR A 48 8.35 22.15 18.29
C THR A 48 7.44 21.42 17.30
N VAL A 49 7.60 21.72 16.01
CA VAL A 49 6.84 21.07 14.93
C VAL A 49 7.81 20.41 13.96
N THR A 50 7.75 19.09 13.87
CA THR A 50 8.52 18.32 12.89
C THR A 50 7.67 18.07 11.66
N VAL A 51 8.16 18.47 10.49
CA VAL A 51 7.48 18.29 9.21
C VAL A 51 8.13 17.12 8.48
N GLN A 52 7.41 16.00 8.36
CA GLN A 52 7.83 14.85 7.55
C GLN A 52 7.09 14.81 6.23
N TYR A 53 7.84 14.61 5.15
CA TYR A 53 7.30 14.40 3.82
C TYR A 53 7.27 12.89 3.55
N PHE A 54 6.06 12.32 3.50
CA PHE A 54 5.85 10.93 3.13
C PHE A 54 5.56 10.88 1.63
N THR A 55 6.61 10.74 0.83
CA THR A 55 6.52 10.33 -0.57
C THR A 55 6.91 8.86 -0.67
N LEU A 56 6.39 8.14 -1.67
CA LEU A 56 7.02 6.90 -2.12
C LEU A 56 8.48 7.22 -2.43
N GLU A 57 9.44 6.47 -1.87
CA GLU A 57 10.85 6.62 -2.21
C GLU A 57 11.05 6.47 -3.74
N GLU A 58 12.10 7.04 -4.29
CA GLU A 58 12.37 6.97 -5.72
C GLU A 58 12.46 5.51 -6.19
N GLY A 59 11.54 5.10 -7.08
CA GLY A 59 11.42 3.73 -7.56
C GLY A 59 10.38 2.86 -6.83
N ALA A 60 9.74 3.35 -5.76
CA ALA A 60 8.67 2.63 -5.08
C ALA A 60 7.34 2.74 -5.84
N VAL A 61 6.72 1.59 -6.15
CA VAL A 61 5.43 1.49 -6.83
C VAL A 61 4.45 0.75 -5.92
N LEU A 62 3.32 1.39 -5.61
CA LEU A 62 2.25 0.76 -4.86
C LEU A 62 1.38 -0.10 -5.77
N LEU A 63 1.15 -1.35 -5.38
CA LEU A 63 0.22 -2.24 -6.08
C LEU A 63 -1.23 -1.98 -5.66
N GLU A 64 -2.09 -1.88 -6.66
CA GLU A 64 -3.54 -1.79 -6.48
C GLU A 64 -4.10 -3.08 -5.85
N PRO A 65 -5.26 -3.04 -5.17
CA PRO A 65 -5.86 -4.22 -4.55
C PRO A 65 -6.18 -5.36 -5.53
N ASP A 66 -6.67 -5.03 -6.72
CA ASP A 66 -6.96 -5.97 -7.80
C ASP A 66 -5.67 -6.57 -8.39
N VAL A 67 -4.64 -5.76 -8.58
CA VAL A 67 -3.32 -6.23 -9.02
C VAL A 67 -2.67 -7.14 -7.97
N ARG A 68 -2.86 -6.83 -6.67
CA ARG A 68 -2.33 -7.64 -5.56
C ARG A 68 -2.96 -9.03 -5.49
N GLU A 69 -4.18 -9.19 -6.00
CA GLU A 69 -4.84 -10.51 -6.10
C GLU A 69 -4.03 -11.48 -6.96
N TYR A 70 -3.35 -10.97 -7.99
CA TYR A 70 -2.50 -11.76 -8.89
C TYR A 70 -1.01 -11.66 -8.57
N PHE A 71 -0.56 -10.51 -8.04
CA PHE A 71 0.82 -10.20 -7.72
C PHE A 71 0.95 -9.75 -6.26
N PRO A 72 1.16 -10.69 -5.32
CA PRO A 72 1.12 -10.39 -3.89
C PRO A 72 2.24 -9.44 -3.42
N ASP A 73 3.38 -9.43 -4.12
CA ASP A 73 4.58 -8.68 -3.76
C ASP A 73 5.35 -8.13 -4.97
N SER A 74 6.37 -7.32 -4.68
CA SER A 74 7.25 -6.72 -5.70
C SER A 74 8.11 -7.75 -6.45
N GLU A 75 8.47 -8.86 -5.82
CA GLU A 75 9.22 -9.96 -6.44
C GLU A 75 8.41 -10.58 -7.59
N ALA A 76 7.13 -10.87 -7.36
CA ALA A 76 6.22 -11.45 -8.35
C ALA A 76 6.02 -10.53 -9.56
N VAL A 77 5.82 -9.22 -9.31
CA VAL A 77 5.71 -8.21 -10.38
C VAL A 77 6.99 -8.13 -11.18
N ASN A 78 8.15 -8.01 -10.51
CA ASN A 78 9.43 -7.87 -11.17
C ASN A 78 9.78 -9.09 -12.02
N ARG A 79 9.47 -10.31 -11.55
CA ARG A 79 9.65 -11.53 -12.33
C ARG A 79 8.82 -11.50 -13.62
N ALA A 80 7.56 -11.09 -13.53
CA ALA A 80 6.67 -11.00 -14.70
C ALA A 80 7.15 -9.93 -15.70
N LEU A 81 7.49 -8.73 -15.21
CA LEU A 81 7.97 -7.64 -16.06
C LEU A 81 9.29 -7.99 -16.75
N ARG A 82 10.23 -8.64 -16.05
CA ARG A 82 11.49 -9.13 -16.65
C ARG A 82 11.23 -10.18 -17.72
N GLY A 83 10.27 -11.08 -17.51
CA GLY A 83 9.83 -12.04 -18.52
C GLY A 83 9.31 -11.34 -19.78
N LEU A 84 8.48 -10.30 -19.62
CA LEU A 84 8.00 -9.49 -20.75
C LEU A 84 9.15 -8.77 -21.47
N ILE A 85 10.08 -8.18 -20.73
CA ILE A 85 11.27 -7.52 -21.31
C ILE A 85 12.05 -8.50 -22.19
N ALA A 86 12.23 -9.75 -21.77
CA ALA A 86 12.94 -10.78 -22.54
C ALA A 86 12.21 -11.20 -23.82
N LEU A 87 10.89 -11.01 -23.89
CA LEU A 87 10.08 -11.33 -25.07
C LEU A 87 9.99 -10.16 -26.07
N ILE A 88 10.33 -8.94 -25.63
CA ILE A 88 10.40 -7.78 -26.53
C ILE A 88 11.64 -7.99 -27.42
N PRO A 89 11.47 -8.07 -28.76
CA PRO A 89 12.61 -8.18 -29.65
C PRO A 89 13.49 -6.95 -29.47
N GLU A 90 14.79 -7.16 -29.26
CA GLU A 90 15.75 -6.05 -29.18
C GLU A 90 15.54 -5.16 -30.40
N LYS A 91 15.25 -3.87 -30.16
CA LYS A 91 15.41 -2.85 -31.19
C LYS A 91 16.85 -2.99 -31.66
N ARG A 92 17.04 -3.55 -32.87
CA ARG A 92 18.31 -3.47 -33.59
C ARG A 92 18.75 -2.02 -33.50
N GLN A 93 19.80 -1.78 -32.72
CA GLN A 93 20.52 -0.52 -32.79
C GLN A 93 20.96 -0.46 -34.25
N ILE A 94 20.34 0.44 -35.01
CA ILE A 94 20.76 0.74 -36.36
C ILE A 94 22.14 1.35 -36.15
N ILE A 95 23.18 0.54 -36.35
CA ILE A 95 24.55 1.02 -36.42
C ILE A 95 24.58 1.96 -37.62
N GLU A 96 24.51 3.27 -37.37
CA GLU A 96 24.85 4.27 -38.36
C GLU A 96 26.33 4.05 -38.71
N THR A 97 26.57 3.26 -39.75
CA THR A 97 27.89 3.16 -40.37
C THR A 97 28.12 4.51 -41.02
N LYS A 98 28.78 5.41 -40.27
CA LYS A 98 29.31 6.65 -40.80
C LYS A 98 30.43 6.25 -41.78
N ALA A 99 30.10 6.22 -43.06
CA ALA A 99 31.09 6.16 -44.12
C ALA A 99 31.81 7.51 -44.15
N GLU A 100 33.13 7.47 -43.96
CA GLU A 100 34.06 8.56 -44.19
C GLU A 100 34.93 8.21 -45.41
#